data_AF-A0A9P0GAN6-F1
#
_entry.id   AF-A0A9P0GAN6-F1
#
_cell.length_a   1.000
_cell.length_b   1.000
_cell.length_c   1.000
_cell.angle_alpha   90.00
_cell.angle_beta   90.00
_cell.angle_gamma   90.00
#
_symmetry.space_group_name_H-M   'P 1'
#
loop_
_entity.id
_entity.type
_entity.pdbx_description
1 polymer ?
#
loop_
_entity_poly.entity_id
_entity_poly.type
_entity_poly.pdbx_seq_one_letter_code
_entity_poly.pdbx_strand_id
1 'polypeptide(L)'
;MKFFIVIISFVAYSTAVPVDIAFLEEKQFNELNTKWGLNQDGYGASHTGNIYDNGRNVLDGTVSASKAWHSHGLEPDVVGGRLEFSNKPSGSTAFVGADRTRGLGTDVNAGVKYNLVQDKNLNVDVSGQYERHFGGPGGTGKPDAGQSLKLLSNKNIFKIKLFIFVIISFVAYSTALPIDGAVDEEEYLLVPVHRERRQTKWGLNQSGYGASHTGNIYNNGRNGVTGTVSASKAWNSHGLKPDVVGGRLDFTNKPTGSGAFIGADRTRGFGTDVNAGAKYNFLQKKNWSGDVSGQYGRHFGGPGGTGKPNAGVFLNVNGRF
;
A
#
# COMPACT_ATOMS: atom_id res chain seq x y z
N MET A 1 33.69 -5.88 14.52
CA MET A 1 33.91 -6.90 13.46
C MET A 1 32.83 -7.99 13.42
N LYS A 2 31.56 -7.69 13.76
CA LYS A 2 30.44 -8.67 13.78
C LYS A 2 29.24 -8.25 12.89
N PHE A 3 29.32 -7.11 12.21
CA PHE A 3 28.24 -6.58 11.33
C PHE A 3 28.42 -6.90 9.85
N PHE A 4 29.57 -7.46 9.45
CA PHE A 4 29.81 -7.90 8.06
C PHE A 4 29.02 -9.18 7.70
N ILE A 5 28.45 -9.90 8.68
CA ILE A 5 27.79 -11.20 8.47
C ILE A 5 26.27 -11.06 8.20
N VAL A 6 25.62 -10.00 8.69
CA VAL A 6 24.16 -9.83 8.56
C VAL A 6 23.77 -9.28 7.18
N ILE A 7 24.60 -8.43 6.57
CA ILE A 7 24.39 -7.94 5.20
C ILE A 7 24.71 -9.03 4.17
N ILE A 8 25.64 -9.94 4.48
CA ILE A 8 25.85 -11.17 3.71
C ILE A 8 24.66 -12.13 3.86
N SER A 9 23.84 -12.08 4.91
CA SER A 9 22.71 -13.02 5.06
C SER A 9 21.58 -12.79 4.05
N PHE A 10 21.36 -11.55 3.60
CA PHE A 10 20.38 -11.22 2.54
C PHE A 10 20.95 -11.41 1.13
N VAL A 11 22.28 -11.32 0.96
CA VAL A 11 22.98 -11.55 -0.33
C VAL A 11 23.38 -13.03 -0.52
N ALA A 12 23.59 -13.78 0.57
CA ALA A 12 23.89 -15.22 0.56
C ALA A 12 22.62 -16.05 0.33
N TYR A 13 21.44 -15.59 0.74
CA TYR A 13 20.20 -16.27 0.36
C TYR A 13 19.89 -16.17 -1.14
N SER A 14 20.47 -15.19 -1.86
CA SER A 14 20.39 -15.11 -3.32
C SER A 14 21.55 -15.80 -4.06
N THR A 15 22.56 -16.32 -3.37
CA THR A 15 23.75 -16.95 -3.99
C THR A 15 24.13 -18.33 -3.43
N ALA A 16 23.50 -18.80 -2.34
CA ALA A 16 23.75 -20.10 -1.72
C ALA A 16 22.50 -20.98 -1.70
N VAL A 17 22.05 -21.37 -2.89
CA VAL A 17 21.25 -22.58 -3.08
C VAL A 17 21.90 -23.36 -4.24
N PRO A 18 22.84 -24.29 -3.98
CA PRO A 18 23.15 -25.33 -4.94
C PRO A 18 22.09 -26.40 -4.77
N VAL A 19 20.96 -26.25 -5.46
CA VAL A 19 20.07 -27.38 -5.71
C VAL A 19 20.11 -27.60 -7.20
N ASP A 20 20.71 -28.73 -7.58
CA ASP A 20 20.54 -29.34 -8.89
C ASP A 20 19.05 -29.48 -9.17
N ILE A 21 18.48 -28.49 -9.85
CA ILE A 21 17.19 -28.57 -10.55
C ILE A 21 17.51 -28.31 -12.01
N ALA A 22 18.10 -29.32 -12.65
CA ALA A 22 17.90 -29.49 -14.07
C ALA A 22 16.38 -29.58 -14.30
N PHE A 23 15.85 -28.78 -15.25
CA PHE A 23 14.43 -28.56 -15.56
C PHE A 23 13.69 -27.45 -14.79
N LEU A 24 14.21 -26.23 -14.84
CA LEU A 24 13.36 -25.05 -15.02
C LEU A 24 13.87 -24.28 -16.24
N GLU A 25 13.03 -24.24 -17.27
CA GLU A 25 13.25 -23.48 -18.49
C GLU A 25 13.52 -22.01 -18.14
N GLU A 26 14.62 -21.50 -18.68
CA GLU A 26 15.18 -20.16 -18.55
C GLU A 26 14.17 -19.07 -18.98
N LYS A 27 13.21 -18.74 -18.12
CA LYS A 27 12.31 -17.60 -18.32
C LYS A 27 12.45 -16.58 -17.19
N GLN A 28 13.29 -15.58 -17.50
CA GLN A 28 13.20 -14.19 -17.05
C GLN A 28 13.37 -13.91 -15.55
N PHE A 29 14.61 -14.05 -15.05
CA PHE A 29 15.10 -13.10 -14.04
C PHE A 29 15.32 -11.75 -14.75
N ASN A 30 14.26 -10.94 -14.88
CA ASN A 30 14.33 -9.60 -15.46
C ASN A 30 15.07 -8.64 -14.50
N GLU A 31 16.14 -8.03 -15.02
CA GLU A 31 16.89 -6.85 -14.56
C GLU A 31 16.70 -6.41 -13.10
N LEU A 32 17.52 -6.96 -12.20
CA LEU A 32 17.74 -6.40 -10.87
C LEU A 32 18.59 -5.12 -10.99
N ASN A 33 18.03 -3.97 -10.62
CA ASN A 33 18.72 -2.68 -10.74
C ASN A 33 19.13 -2.16 -9.35
N THR A 34 20.27 -2.65 -8.87
CA THR A 34 20.89 -2.11 -7.65
C THR A 34 21.76 -0.92 -8.03
N LYS A 35 21.40 0.26 -7.54
CA LYS A 35 22.18 1.49 -7.69
C LYS A 35 22.91 1.80 -6.40
N TRP A 36 24.22 2.00 -6.52
CA TRP A 36 25.05 2.53 -5.46
C TRP A 36 25.43 3.96 -5.81
N GLY A 37 25.24 4.87 -4.87
CA GLY A 37 25.53 6.28 -5.04
C GLY A 37 26.53 6.75 -4.00
N LEU A 38 27.59 7.42 -4.45
CA LEU A 38 28.44 8.25 -3.60
C LEU A 38 28.23 9.69 -4.06
N ASN A 39 28.01 10.60 -3.12
CA ASN A 39 27.98 12.03 -3.42
C ASN A 39 28.77 12.80 -2.36
N GLN A 40 28.84 14.12 -2.52
CA GLN A 40 29.59 15.00 -1.61
C GLN A 40 29.03 14.97 -0.17
N ASP A 41 27.77 14.56 -0.02
CA ASP A 41 27.05 14.60 1.25
C ASP A 41 27.04 13.26 1.98
N GLY A 42 27.24 12.14 1.26
CA GLY A 42 27.20 10.81 1.84
C GLY A 42 27.34 9.66 0.85
N TYR A 43 26.93 8.49 1.30
CA TYR A 43 26.79 7.28 0.49
C TYR A 43 25.40 6.68 0.65
N GLY A 44 24.93 5.99 -0.38
CA GLY A 44 23.64 5.31 -0.34
C GLY A 44 23.56 4.13 -1.30
N ALA A 45 22.61 3.26 -0.99
CA ALA A 45 22.22 2.13 -1.80
C ALA A 45 20.72 2.23 -2.06
N SER A 46 20.31 2.00 -3.30
CA SER A 46 18.92 1.79 -3.65
C SER A 46 18.82 0.52 -4.47
N HIS A 47 17.87 -0.33 -4.13
CA HIS A 47 17.57 -1.51 -4.89
C HIS A 47 16.13 -1.42 -5.38
N THR A 48 15.96 -1.42 -6.69
CA THR A 48 14.65 -1.53 -7.32
C THR A 48 14.55 -2.89 -8.00
N GLY A 49 13.50 -3.62 -7.66
CA GLY A 49 13.19 -4.92 -8.23
C GLY A 49 11.74 -4.98 -8.71
N ASN A 50 11.55 -5.68 -9.82
CA ASN A 50 10.21 -6.01 -10.29
C ASN A 50 9.65 -7.15 -9.44
N ILE A 51 8.60 -6.88 -8.68
CA ILE A 51 7.91 -7.88 -7.86
C ILE A 51 6.92 -8.67 -8.72
N TYR A 52 6.31 -8.01 -9.71
CA TYR A 52 5.36 -8.62 -10.63
C TYR A 52 5.34 -7.86 -11.96
N ASP A 53 5.46 -8.55 -13.10
CA ASP A 53 5.20 -8.02 -14.43
C ASP A 53 4.45 -9.07 -15.25
N ASN A 54 3.31 -8.70 -15.83
CA ASN A 54 2.58 -9.54 -16.78
C ASN A 54 2.44 -8.90 -18.17
N GLY A 55 3.34 -7.97 -18.51
CA GLY A 55 3.32 -7.16 -19.73
C GLY A 55 2.30 -6.03 -19.72
N ARG A 56 1.27 -6.10 -18.88
CA ARG A 56 0.23 -5.07 -18.75
C ARG A 56 0.27 -4.34 -17.42
N ASN A 57 0.60 -5.05 -16.35
CA ASN A 57 0.67 -4.51 -15.00
C ASN A 57 2.04 -4.83 -14.45
N VAL A 58 2.62 -3.84 -13.79
CA VAL A 58 3.91 -3.91 -13.14
C VAL A 58 3.72 -3.52 -11.68
N LEU A 59 4.35 -4.26 -10.78
CA LEU A 59 4.55 -3.88 -9.40
C LEU A 59 6.05 -3.85 -9.14
N ASP A 60 6.58 -2.67 -8.91
CA ASP A 60 7.98 -2.46 -8.57
C ASP A 60 8.11 -2.17 -7.08
N GLY A 61 9.13 -2.76 -6.47
CA GLY A 61 9.56 -2.46 -5.12
C GLY A 61 10.90 -1.76 -5.14
N THR A 62 11.00 -0.63 -4.45
CA THR A 62 12.25 0.05 -4.21
C THR A 62 12.52 0.05 -2.71
N VAL A 63 13.75 -0.28 -2.31
CA VAL A 63 14.25 -0.08 -0.96
C VAL A 63 15.51 0.77 -1.05
N SER A 64 15.66 1.72 -0.15
CA SER A 64 16.81 2.62 -0.14
C SER A 64 17.36 2.80 1.27
N ALA A 65 18.66 3.02 1.35
CA ALA A 65 19.32 3.44 2.57
C ALA A 65 20.45 4.41 2.22
N SER A 66 20.56 5.51 2.95
CA SER A 66 21.66 6.47 2.78
C SER A 66 22.20 6.93 4.13
N LYS A 67 23.44 7.40 4.10
CA LYS A 67 24.15 7.92 5.27
C LYS A 67 25.03 9.08 4.86
N ALA A 68 24.96 10.17 5.61
CA ALA A 68 25.83 11.32 5.46
C ALA A 68 27.22 11.02 6.01
N TRP A 69 28.27 11.58 5.39
CA TRP A 69 29.66 11.40 5.83
C TRP A 69 29.88 11.87 7.28
N HIS A 70 29.18 12.92 7.67
CA HIS A 70 29.32 13.60 8.96
C HIS A 70 28.41 13.02 10.05
N SER A 71 27.60 12.00 9.74
CA SER A 71 26.70 11.40 10.72
C SER A 71 27.44 10.43 11.65
N HIS A 72 27.27 10.65 12.96
CA HIS A 72 27.87 9.79 13.97
C HIS A 72 27.08 8.48 14.17
N GLY A 73 27.79 7.36 14.29
CA GLY A 73 27.22 6.03 14.52
C GLY A 73 27.23 5.16 13.26
N LEU A 74 26.81 3.89 13.37
CA LEU A 74 26.85 2.94 12.26
C LEU A 74 25.54 2.86 11.47
N GLU A 75 24.45 3.41 12.01
CA GLU A 75 23.12 3.33 11.41
C GLU A 75 22.98 4.27 10.19
N PRO A 76 22.26 3.86 9.13
CA PRO A 76 21.89 4.77 8.04
C PRO A 76 21.05 5.94 8.55
N ASP A 77 21.24 7.10 7.91
CA ASP A 77 20.51 8.32 8.24
C ASP A 77 19.14 8.35 7.60
N VAL A 78 18.99 7.80 6.40
CA VAL A 78 17.70 7.62 5.76
C VAL A 78 17.53 6.15 5.42
N VAL A 79 16.36 5.59 5.74
CA VAL A 79 15.95 4.26 5.28
C VAL A 79 14.55 4.36 4.73
N GLY A 80 14.41 3.94 3.49
CA GLY A 80 13.22 4.15 2.69
C GLY A 80 12.74 2.89 2.00
N GLY A 81 11.47 2.92 1.63
CA GLY A 81 10.89 1.91 0.77
C GLY A 81 9.67 2.46 0.03
N ARG A 82 9.47 2.00 -1.19
CA ARG A 82 8.34 2.36 -2.03
C ARG A 82 7.86 1.15 -2.81
N LEU A 83 6.56 0.92 -2.80
CA LEU A 83 5.88 0.01 -3.71
C LEU A 83 5.14 0.85 -4.73
N GLU A 84 5.32 0.53 -6.00
CA GLU A 84 4.68 1.23 -7.09
C GLU A 84 4.04 0.23 -8.06
N PHE A 85 2.72 0.29 -8.14
CA PHE A 85 1.95 -0.41 -9.15
C PHE A 85 1.76 0.52 -10.36
N SER A 86 1.97 -0.01 -11.56
CA SER A 86 1.67 0.68 -12.81
C SER A 86 0.92 -0.24 -13.78
N ASN A 87 -0.10 0.29 -14.44
CA ASN A 87 -0.82 -0.39 -15.51
C ASN A 87 -0.41 0.25 -16.85
N LYS A 88 0.46 -0.44 -17.61
CA LYS A 88 1.01 0.04 -18.89
C LYS A 88 -0.08 0.48 -19.89
N PRO A 89 -1.21 -0.26 -20.09
CA PRO A 89 -2.23 0.13 -21.06
C PRO A 89 -2.99 1.42 -20.71
N SER A 90 -3.25 1.67 -19.42
CA SER A 90 -3.98 2.86 -18.98
C SER A 90 -3.07 3.99 -18.51
N GLY A 91 -1.77 3.76 -18.31
CA GLY A 91 -0.87 4.72 -17.65
C GLY A 91 -1.25 5.03 -16.19
N SER A 92 -2.17 4.26 -15.60
CA SER A 92 -2.56 4.44 -14.20
C SER A 92 -1.47 3.92 -13.28
N THR A 93 -1.21 4.64 -12.20
CA THR A 93 -0.22 4.26 -11.19
C THR A 93 -0.81 4.39 -9.79
N ALA A 94 -0.33 3.55 -8.88
CA ALA A 94 -0.61 3.65 -7.46
C ALA A 94 0.68 3.36 -6.71
N PHE A 95 0.99 4.16 -5.70
CA PHE A 95 2.19 3.94 -4.92
C PHE A 95 1.92 4.15 -3.43
N VAL A 96 2.74 3.50 -2.63
CA VAL A 96 2.89 3.75 -1.20
C VAL A 96 4.37 3.70 -0.87
N GLY A 97 4.83 4.68 -0.11
CA GLY A 97 6.21 4.76 0.32
C GLY A 97 6.32 5.27 1.74
N ALA A 98 7.43 4.94 2.36
CA ALA A 98 7.81 5.49 3.64
C ALA A 98 9.33 5.67 3.70
N ASP A 99 9.76 6.87 4.09
CA ASP A 99 11.15 7.23 4.27
C ASP A 99 11.37 7.69 5.70
N ARG A 100 12.20 6.97 6.45
CA ARG A 100 12.57 7.33 7.81
C ARG A 100 13.89 8.06 7.79
N THR A 101 13.90 9.29 8.32
CA THR A 101 15.12 10.05 8.57
C THR A 101 15.47 10.00 10.04
N ARG A 102 16.70 9.58 10.36
CA ARG A 102 17.22 9.36 11.70
C ARG A 102 17.17 10.67 12.49
N GLY A 103 16.51 10.61 13.64
CA GLY A 103 16.31 11.78 14.48
C GLY A 103 15.32 12.81 13.92
N LEU A 104 14.83 12.68 12.68
CA LEU A 104 13.93 13.66 12.07
C LEU A 104 12.50 13.14 11.88
N GLY A 105 12.25 11.83 11.87
CA GLY A 105 10.90 11.27 11.80
C GLY A 105 10.73 10.29 10.64
N THR A 106 9.51 10.12 10.17
CA THR A 106 9.16 9.22 9.05
C THR A 106 8.13 9.89 8.17
N ASP A 107 8.47 10.08 6.91
CA ASP A 107 7.59 10.59 5.87
C ASP A 107 6.90 9.41 5.21
N VAL A 108 5.58 9.39 5.25
CA VAL A 108 4.77 8.38 4.59
C VAL A 108 4.03 9.06 3.46
N ASN A 109 4.15 8.51 2.26
CA ASN A 109 3.43 8.98 1.10
C ASN A 109 2.60 7.85 0.48
N ALA A 110 1.46 8.21 -0.08
CA ALA A 110 0.66 7.35 -0.90
C ALA A 110 0.06 8.18 -2.02
N GLY A 111 -0.05 7.61 -3.20
CA GLY A 111 -0.61 8.32 -4.33
C GLY A 111 -1.27 7.39 -5.30
N VAL A 112 -2.28 7.91 -5.99
CA VAL A 112 -2.95 7.26 -7.10
C VAL A 112 -3.03 8.25 -8.25
N LYS A 113 -2.73 7.75 -9.44
CA LYS A 113 -2.96 8.42 -10.71
C LYS A 113 -3.81 7.49 -11.54
N TYR A 114 -4.95 7.98 -12.00
CA TYR A 114 -5.82 7.27 -12.92
C TYR A 114 -5.97 8.10 -14.18
N ASN A 115 -5.67 7.49 -15.32
CA ASN A 115 -5.94 8.13 -16.60
C ASN A 115 -7.39 7.82 -17.00
N LEU A 116 -8.25 8.83 -16.96
CA LEU A 116 -9.65 8.70 -17.35
C LEU A 116 -9.80 8.53 -18.86
N VAL A 117 -9.00 9.27 -19.64
CA VAL A 117 -9.08 9.30 -21.09
C VAL A 117 -7.69 9.46 -21.66
N GLN A 118 -7.24 8.45 -22.40
CA GLN A 118 -5.99 8.48 -23.14
C GLN A 118 -6.29 8.37 -24.63
N ASP A 119 -6.48 9.51 -25.28
CA ASP A 119 -6.63 9.63 -26.73
C ASP A 119 -5.48 10.48 -27.31
N LYS A 120 -5.20 10.37 -28.61
CA LYS A 120 -4.13 11.11 -29.30
C LYS A 120 -4.20 12.62 -29.07
N ASN A 121 -5.40 13.16 -28.81
CA ASN A 121 -5.67 14.59 -28.69
C ASN A 121 -6.15 15.02 -27.29
N LEU A 122 -6.39 14.08 -26.38
CA LEU A 122 -6.93 14.36 -25.06
C LEU A 122 -6.35 13.40 -24.03
N ASN A 123 -5.69 13.97 -23.04
CA ASN A 123 -5.25 13.23 -21.86
C ASN A 123 -5.91 13.85 -20.62
N VAL A 124 -6.73 13.07 -19.92
CA VAL A 124 -7.38 13.49 -18.68
C VAL A 124 -6.88 12.60 -17.56
N ASP A 125 -6.00 13.15 -16.73
CA ASP A 125 -5.46 12.48 -15.57
C ASP A 125 -6.14 13.01 -14.29
N VAL A 126 -6.62 12.08 -13.46
CA VAL A 126 -7.01 12.35 -12.07
C VAL A 126 -5.93 11.77 -11.18
N SER A 127 -5.33 12.60 -10.33
CA SER A 127 -4.41 12.12 -9.30
C SER A 127 -4.74 12.67 -7.93
N GLY A 128 -4.56 11.82 -6.94
CA GLY A 128 -4.61 12.17 -5.53
C GLY A 128 -3.32 11.67 -4.88
N GLN A 129 -2.71 12.51 -4.04
CA GLN A 129 -1.56 12.15 -3.23
C GLN A 129 -1.82 12.56 -1.79
N TYR A 130 -1.32 11.74 -0.89
CA TYR A 130 -1.32 11.96 0.54
C TYR A 130 0.11 11.83 1.02
N GLU A 131 0.59 12.82 1.75
CA GLU A 131 1.88 12.80 2.39
C GLU A 131 1.72 13.21 3.85
N ARG A 132 2.47 12.53 4.72
CA ARG A 132 2.49 12.88 6.12
C ARG A 132 3.79 12.51 6.79
N HIS A 133 4.33 13.50 7.50
CA HIS A 133 5.44 13.34 8.41
C HIS A 133 5.00 12.86 9.80
N PHE A 134 5.70 11.87 10.36
CA PHE A 134 5.49 11.32 11.69
C PHE A 134 6.76 11.32 12.53
N GLY A 135 6.74 12.01 13.68
CA GLY A 135 7.81 11.94 14.68
C GLY A 135 8.86 13.06 14.54
N GLY A 136 10.03 12.87 15.15
CA GLY A 136 11.10 13.87 15.16
C GLY A 136 10.87 15.08 16.09
N PRO A 137 11.84 16.00 16.18
CA PRO A 137 11.77 17.21 17.01
C PRO A 137 10.58 18.11 16.67
N GLY A 138 10.17 18.13 15.39
CA GLY A 138 9.00 18.87 14.92
C GLY A 138 7.66 18.18 15.22
N GLY A 139 7.68 16.94 15.73
CA GLY A 139 6.48 16.16 15.99
C GLY A 139 5.75 15.72 14.72
N THR A 140 4.49 15.31 14.85
CA THR A 140 3.71 14.85 13.69
C THR A 140 3.28 16.04 12.84
N GLY A 141 3.69 16.05 11.57
CA GLY A 141 3.27 17.04 10.60
C GLY A 141 1.77 16.99 10.31
N LYS A 142 1.24 18.12 9.81
CA LYS A 142 -0.11 18.14 9.23
C LYS A 142 -0.10 17.26 7.98
N PRO A 143 -1.16 16.46 7.73
CA PRO A 143 -1.28 15.74 6.47
C PRO A 143 -1.36 16.75 5.32
N ASP A 144 -0.57 16.52 4.28
CA ASP A 144 -0.72 17.21 3.01
C ASP A 144 -1.48 16.27 2.06
N ALA A 145 -2.62 16.74 1.58
CA ALA A 145 -3.48 16.00 0.67
C ALA A 145 -3.64 16.82 -0.60
N GLY A 146 -2.86 16.47 -1.62
CA GLY A 146 -2.92 17.10 -2.93
C GLY A 146 -3.89 16.33 -3.83
N GLN A 147 -4.90 17.00 -4.36
CA GLN A 147 -5.68 16.49 -5.49
C GLN A 147 -5.40 17.38 -6.70
N SER A 148 -5.06 16.77 -7.83
CA SER A 148 -4.86 17.52 -9.07
C SER A 148 -5.60 16.87 -10.23
N LEU A 149 -6.38 17.68 -10.94
CA LEU A 149 -6.96 17.34 -12.23
C LEU A 149 -6.12 18.05 -13.30
N LYS A 150 -5.37 17.29 -14.10
CA LYS A 150 -4.61 17.87 -15.23
C LYS A 150 -5.37 17.59 -16.52
N LEU A 151 -5.81 18.67 -17.15
CA LEU A 151 -6.46 18.67 -18.45
C LEU A 151 -5.45 19.17 -19.49
N LEU A 152 -4.93 18.26 -20.31
CA LEU A 152 -4.16 18.59 -21.50
C LEU A 152 -5.07 18.36 -22.71
N SER A 153 -5.68 19.43 -23.22
CA SER A 153 -6.58 19.38 -24.36
C SER A 153 -6.11 20.33 -25.46
N ASN A 154 -5.99 19.80 -26.68
CA ASN A 154 -5.79 20.60 -27.88
C ASN A 154 -7.15 20.79 -28.59
N LYS A 155 -7.66 22.03 -28.56
CA LYS A 155 -8.82 22.58 -29.32
C LYS A 155 -10.11 21.73 -29.35
N ASN A 156 -11.01 21.93 -28.37
CA ASN A 156 -12.48 22.07 -28.54
C ASN A 156 -13.18 22.23 -27.18
N ILE A 157 -13.31 23.48 -26.74
CA ILE A 157 -13.40 23.87 -25.31
C ILE A 157 -14.84 23.91 -24.76
N PHE A 158 -15.89 23.93 -25.58
CA PHE A 158 -17.21 24.33 -25.07
C PHE A 158 -18.12 23.19 -24.57
N LYS A 159 -18.08 22.00 -25.20
CA LYS A 159 -18.98 20.88 -24.83
C LYS A 159 -18.48 20.08 -23.62
N ILE A 160 -17.17 20.10 -23.36
CA ILE A 160 -16.52 19.27 -22.33
C ILE A 160 -16.57 19.94 -20.94
N LYS A 161 -16.54 21.27 -20.86
CA LYS A 161 -16.69 22.01 -19.59
C LYS A 161 -18.03 21.76 -18.91
N LEU A 162 -19.11 21.63 -19.71
CA LEU A 162 -20.45 21.35 -19.21
C LEU A 162 -20.57 19.92 -18.64
N PHE A 163 -19.94 18.94 -19.30
CA PHE A 163 -19.96 17.54 -18.85
C PHE A 163 -19.14 17.33 -17.55
N ILE A 164 -18.00 18.02 -17.42
CA ILE A 164 -17.15 17.98 -16.22
C ILE A 164 -17.84 18.67 -15.02
N PHE A 165 -18.55 19.77 -15.24
CA PHE A 165 -19.33 20.42 -14.18
C PHE A 165 -20.44 19.51 -13.64
N VAL A 166 -21.10 18.74 -14.52
CA VAL A 166 -22.16 17.77 -14.12
C VAL A 166 -21.60 16.62 -13.29
N ILE A 167 -20.44 16.06 -13.64
CA ILE A 167 -19.83 14.96 -12.88
C ILE A 167 -19.34 15.43 -11.50
N ILE A 168 -18.70 16.60 -11.41
CA ILE A 168 -18.24 17.14 -10.13
C ILE A 168 -19.44 17.46 -9.22
N SER A 169 -20.54 17.97 -9.78
CA SER A 169 -21.78 18.21 -9.04
C SER A 169 -22.40 16.91 -8.51
N PHE A 170 -22.33 15.80 -9.25
CA PHE A 170 -22.83 14.50 -8.81
C PHE A 170 -22.00 13.89 -7.67
N VAL A 171 -20.67 14.02 -7.72
CA VAL A 171 -19.80 13.55 -6.64
C VAL A 171 -20.00 14.38 -5.37
N ALA A 172 -20.13 15.72 -5.49
CA ALA A 172 -20.46 16.58 -4.36
C ALA A 172 -21.86 16.28 -3.77
N TYR A 173 -22.87 16.06 -4.63
CA TYR A 173 -24.23 15.73 -4.19
C TYR A 173 -24.31 14.38 -3.46
N SER A 174 -23.51 13.38 -3.88
CA SER A 174 -23.45 12.07 -3.21
C SER A 174 -22.91 12.12 -1.77
N THR A 175 -22.23 13.20 -1.39
CA THR A 175 -21.72 13.41 -0.03
C THR A 175 -22.65 14.25 0.85
N ALA A 176 -23.72 14.84 0.28
CA ALA A 176 -24.57 15.81 0.94
C ALA A 176 -26.01 15.33 1.22
N LEU A 177 -26.41 14.13 0.77
CA LEU A 177 -27.72 13.59 1.09
C LEU A 177 -27.74 12.97 2.49
N PRO A 178 -28.51 13.52 3.46
CA PRO A 178 -28.88 12.75 4.64
C PRO A 178 -29.79 11.60 4.18
N ILE A 179 -29.37 10.36 4.47
CA ILE A 179 -30.22 9.19 4.27
C ILE A 179 -31.21 9.17 5.43
N ASP A 180 -32.33 9.87 5.27
CA ASP A 180 -33.52 9.63 6.10
C ASP A 180 -34.21 8.35 5.60
N GLY A 181 -34.54 7.47 6.54
CA GLY A 181 -35.12 6.17 6.25
C GLY A 181 -36.63 6.21 6.01
N ALA A 182 -37.08 5.30 5.14
CA ALA A 182 -38.27 4.43 5.23
C ALA A 182 -38.87 4.20 3.83
N VAL A 183 -38.75 2.98 3.31
CA VAL A 183 -39.84 1.99 3.09
C VAL A 183 -40.87 2.46 2.07
N ASP A 184 -40.80 1.87 0.87
CA ASP A 184 -42.01 1.56 0.11
C ASP A 184 -41.79 0.27 -0.72
N GLU A 185 -42.84 -0.54 -0.79
CA GLU A 185 -42.87 -1.89 -1.32
C GLU A 185 -42.96 -1.89 -2.85
N GLU A 186 -41.89 -2.23 -3.56
CA GLU A 186 -42.01 -2.61 -4.97
C GLU A 186 -41.12 -3.80 -5.33
N GLU A 187 -41.76 -4.75 -6.01
CA GLU A 187 -41.28 -6.08 -6.39
C GLU A 187 -40.34 -5.97 -7.61
N TYR A 188 -39.04 -6.21 -7.41
CA TYR A 188 -38.05 -6.22 -8.50
C TYR A 188 -37.55 -7.63 -8.81
N LEU A 189 -37.69 -8.02 -10.09
CA LEU A 189 -37.09 -9.22 -10.67
C LEU A 189 -35.59 -9.31 -10.37
N LEU A 190 -35.18 -10.43 -9.75
CA LEU A 190 -33.79 -10.77 -9.48
C LEU A 190 -33.06 -11.14 -10.79
N VAL A 191 -32.46 -10.15 -11.45
CA VAL A 191 -31.33 -10.43 -12.35
C VAL A 191 -30.10 -10.65 -11.46
N PRO A 192 -29.39 -11.80 -11.55
CA PRO A 192 -28.18 -12.02 -10.79
C PRO A 192 -27.05 -11.12 -11.33
N VAL A 193 -27.03 -9.88 -10.85
CA VAL A 193 -25.86 -9.02 -11.02
C VAL A 193 -24.79 -9.55 -10.07
N HIS A 194 -23.71 -10.12 -10.62
CA HIS A 194 -22.47 -10.39 -9.90
C HIS A 194 -21.85 -9.05 -9.42
N ARG A 195 -22.45 -8.43 -8.40
CA ARG A 195 -21.87 -7.27 -7.72
C ARG A 195 -20.80 -7.79 -6.76
N GLU A 196 -19.54 -7.53 -7.09
CA GLU A 196 -18.46 -7.67 -6.13
C GLU A 196 -18.77 -6.85 -4.88
N ARG A 197 -18.80 -7.53 -3.72
CA ARG A 197 -19.25 -6.99 -2.44
C ARG A 197 -18.39 -5.79 -2.01
N ARG A 198 -18.91 -4.58 -2.22
CA ARG A 198 -18.50 -3.39 -1.45
C ARG A 198 -19.10 -3.56 -0.06
N GLN A 199 -18.28 -3.81 0.95
CA GLN A 199 -18.77 -4.06 2.31
C GLN A 199 -18.41 -2.87 3.19
N THR A 200 -19.36 -1.94 3.31
CA THR A 200 -19.33 -0.93 4.37
C THR A 200 -19.88 -1.58 5.64
N LYS A 201 -19.06 -1.69 6.67
CA LYS A 201 -19.50 -2.12 8.00
C LYS A 201 -19.43 -0.91 8.91
N TRP A 202 -20.57 -0.54 9.48
CA TRP A 202 -20.63 0.37 10.60
C TRP A 202 -21.16 -0.40 11.81
N GLY A 203 -20.68 -0.06 12.99
CA GLY A 203 -21.02 -0.81 14.19
C GLY A 203 -20.86 0.03 15.44
N LEU A 204 -21.75 -0.23 16.39
CA LEU A 204 -21.69 0.28 17.75
C LEU A 204 -21.29 -0.91 18.64
N ASN A 205 -20.42 -0.67 19.61
CA ASN A 205 -20.10 -1.64 20.65
C ASN A 205 -20.06 -0.94 22.01
N GLN A 206 -19.85 -1.72 23.08
CA GLN A 206 -19.81 -1.18 24.45
C GLN A 206 -18.69 -0.14 24.64
N SER A 207 -17.64 -0.19 23.82
CA SER A 207 -16.47 0.70 23.92
C SER A 207 -16.54 1.94 23.03
N GLY A 208 -17.37 1.95 21.98
CA GLY A 208 -17.40 3.03 20.99
C GLY A 208 -18.25 2.74 19.76
N TYR A 209 -18.04 3.55 18.72
CA TYR A 209 -18.60 3.36 17.39
C TYR A 209 -17.51 3.40 16.33
N GLY A 210 -17.73 2.73 15.20
CA GLY A 210 -16.79 2.75 14.10
C GLY A 210 -17.44 2.46 12.76
N ALA A 211 -16.76 2.91 11.72
CA ALA A 211 -17.09 2.62 10.34
C ALA A 211 -15.84 2.07 9.64
N SER A 212 -16.03 1.05 8.81
CA SER A 212 -15.01 0.50 7.94
C SER A 212 -15.61 0.28 6.56
N HIS A 213 -14.83 0.54 5.54
CA HIS A 213 -15.18 0.28 4.17
C HIS A 213 -14.12 -0.59 3.54
N THR A 214 -14.54 -1.77 3.09
CA THR A 214 -13.70 -2.68 2.31
C THR A 214 -14.21 -2.76 0.88
N GLY A 215 -13.31 -2.54 -0.07
CA GLY A 215 -13.61 -2.60 -1.49
C GLY A 215 -12.51 -3.28 -2.29
N ASN A 216 -12.89 -3.99 -3.35
CA ASN A 216 -11.94 -4.47 -4.34
C ASN A 216 -11.50 -3.29 -5.21
N ILE A 217 -10.22 -2.98 -5.17
CA ILE A 217 -9.59 -2.00 -6.04
C ILE A 217 -9.32 -2.64 -7.42
N TYR A 218 -8.90 -3.89 -7.41
CA TYR A 218 -8.62 -4.67 -8.62
C TYR A 218 -9.04 -6.12 -8.40
N ASN A 219 -9.69 -6.74 -9.38
CA ASN A 219 -9.92 -8.18 -9.39
C ASN A 219 -10.04 -8.68 -10.83
N ASN A 220 -9.22 -9.65 -11.22
CA ASN A 220 -9.25 -10.24 -12.57
C ASN A 220 -9.51 -11.76 -12.54
N GLY A 221 -10.05 -12.26 -11.42
CA GLY A 221 -10.26 -13.70 -11.20
C GLY A 221 -9.00 -14.48 -10.81
N ARG A 222 -7.80 -14.01 -11.14
CA ARG A 222 -6.51 -14.59 -10.68
C ARG A 222 -5.84 -13.76 -9.60
N ASN A 223 -5.85 -12.45 -9.72
CA ASN A 223 -5.28 -11.50 -8.78
C ASN A 223 -6.40 -10.61 -8.23
N GLY A 224 -6.31 -10.30 -6.95
CA GLY A 224 -7.18 -9.35 -6.25
C GLY A 224 -6.34 -8.34 -5.48
N VAL A 225 -6.75 -7.09 -5.51
CA VAL A 225 -6.29 -6.05 -4.59
C VAL A 225 -7.52 -5.52 -3.87
N THR A 226 -7.51 -5.63 -2.55
CA THR A 226 -8.59 -5.18 -1.68
C THR A 226 -8.07 -4.08 -0.79
N GLY A 227 -8.74 -2.93 -0.80
CA GLY A 227 -8.48 -1.83 0.11
C GLY A 227 -9.49 -1.84 1.24
N THR A 228 -9.03 -1.64 2.46
CA THR A 228 -9.86 -1.39 3.64
C THR A 228 -9.46 -0.06 4.23
N VAL A 229 -10.44 0.78 4.58
CA VAL A 229 -10.25 1.96 5.40
C VAL A 229 -11.18 1.87 6.60
N SER A 230 -10.74 2.33 7.76
CA SER A 230 -11.56 2.31 8.96
C SER A 230 -11.31 3.53 9.85
N ALA A 231 -12.35 3.92 10.58
CA ALA A 231 -12.27 4.92 11.62
C ALA A 231 -13.16 4.49 12.79
N SER A 232 -12.69 4.67 14.01
CA SER A 232 -13.47 4.39 15.21
C SER A 232 -13.24 5.43 16.29
N LYS A 233 -14.22 5.55 17.18
CA LYS A 233 -14.22 6.48 18.30
C LYS A 233 -14.79 5.79 19.53
N ALA A 234 -14.06 5.88 20.63
CA ALA A 234 -14.52 5.45 21.94
C ALA A 234 -15.54 6.43 22.53
N TRP A 235 -16.52 5.93 23.27
CA TRP A 235 -17.55 6.78 23.90
C TRP A 235 -16.95 7.79 24.89
N ASN A 236 -15.87 7.40 25.57
CA ASN A 236 -15.24 8.19 26.64
C ASN A 236 -14.09 9.08 26.13
N SER A 237 -13.89 9.22 24.81
CA SER A 237 -12.82 10.06 24.28
C SER A 237 -13.27 11.50 24.02
N HIS A 238 -12.37 12.45 24.25
CA HIS A 238 -12.70 13.87 24.16
C HIS A 238 -12.68 14.39 22.71
N GLY A 239 -13.68 15.21 22.36
CA GLY A 239 -13.82 15.91 21.09
C GLY A 239 -14.47 15.07 19.98
N LEU A 240 -14.68 15.66 18.80
CA LEU A 240 -15.41 15.00 17.69
C LEU A 240 -14.52 14.14 16.77
N LYS A 241 -13.19 14.20 16.93
CA LYS A 241 -12.26 13.47 16.06
C LYS A 241 -12.27 11.97 16.40
N PRO A 242 -12.10 11.08 15.39
CA PRO A 242 -11.92 9.65 15.63
C PRO A 242 -10.69 9.39 16.51
N ASP A 243 -10.76 8.33 17.30
CA ASP A 243 -9.64 7.89 18.13
C ASP A 243 -8.72 6.95 17.36
N VAL A 244 -9.26 6.14 16.46
CA VAL A 244 -8.47 5.32 15.56
C VAL A 244 -8.86 5.64 14.13
N VAL A 245 -7.87 5.83 13.28
CA VAL A 245 -8.06 5.90 11.83
C VAL A 245 -6.99 5.04 11.19
N GLY A 246 -7.40 4.16 10.29
CA GLY A 246 -6.47 3.25 9.66
C GLY A 246 -6.90 2.82 8.28
N GLY A 247 -5.97 2.13 7.63
CA GLY A 247 -6.18 1.58 6.31
C GLY A 247 -5.23 0.44 6.03
N ARG A 248 -5.67 -0.44 5.15
CA ARG A 248 -4.94 -1.64 4.77
C ARG A 248 -5.18 -1.94 3.30
N LEU A 249 -4.14 -2.35 2.62
CA LEU A 249 -4.18 -2.83 1.25
C LEU A 249 -3.69 -4.27 1.25
N ASP A 250 -4.51 -5.16 0.74
CA ASP A 250 -4.25 -6.59 0.64
C ASP A 250 -4.20 -6.98 -0.84
N PHE A 251 -3.08 -7.54 -1.28
CA PHE A 251 -2.92 -8.23 -2.55
C PHE A 251 -3.09 -9.74 -2.34
N THR A 252 -3.81 -10.40 -3.25
CA THR A 252 -4.01 -11.85 -3.23
C THR A 252 -3.90 -12.41 -4.65
N ASN A 253 -3.06 -13.42 -4.82
CA ASN A 253 -2.99 -14.26 -6.02
C ASN A 253 -3.77 -15.55 -5.75
N LYS A 254 -5.00 -15.66 -6.28
CA LYS A 254 -5.90 -16.80 -6.09
C LYS A 254 -5.32 -18.14 -6.56
N PRO A 255 -4.63 -18.25 -7.72
CA PRO A 255 -4.07 -19.53 -8.18
C PRO A 255 -3.04 -20.15 -7.25
N THR A 256 -2.17 -19.32 -6.67
CA THR A 256 -1.13 -19.80 -5.75
C THR A 256 -1.56 -19.66 -4.29
N GLY A 257 -2.58 -18.87 -3.98
CA GLY A 257 -2.91 -18.46 -2.62
C GLY A 257 -1.85 -17.57 -1.95
N SER A 258 -0.87 -17.08 -2.73
CA SER A 258 0.13 -16.12 -2.24
C SER A 258 -0.53 -14.75 -2.06
N GLY A 259 0.00 -13.94 -1.15
CA GLY A 259 -0.54 -12.62 -0.88
C GLY A 259 0.47 -11.69 -0.24
N ALA A 260 0.17 -10.42 -0.28
CA ALA A 260 0.95 -9.40 0.41
C ALA A 260 -0.01 -8.37 1.01
N PHE A 261 0.41 -7.70 2.06
CA PHE A 261 -0.38 -6.64 2.66
C PHE A 261 0.51 -5.54 3.20
N ILE A 262 -0.08 -4.36 3.26
CA ILE A 262 0.46 -3.22 3.98
C ILE A 262 -0.69 -2.49 4.66
N GLY A 263 -0.51 -2.13 5.91
CA GLY A 263 -1.50 -1.44 6.71
C GLY A 263 -0.87 -0.43 7.65
N ALA A 264 -1.65 0.59 7.96
CA ALA A 264 -1.29 1.59 8.95
C ALA A 264 -2.53 1.97 9.74
N ASP A 265 -2.45 1.87 11.07
CA ASP A 265 -3.51 2.23 12.00
C ASP A 265 -2.97 3.28 12.97
N ARG A 266 -3.59 4.45 12.99
CA ARG A 266 -3.20 5.55 13.88
C ARG A 266 -4.17 5.66 15.03
N THR A 267 -3.66 5.47 16.24
CA THR A 267 -4.40 5.66 17.49
C THR A 267 -4.05 7.02 18.09
N ARG A 268 -5.05 7.87 18.27
CA ARG A 268 -4.93 9.23 18.77
C ARG A 268 -4.34 9.22 20.17
N GLY A 269 -3.23 9.92 20.32
CA GLY A 269 -2.50 9.99 21.59
C GLY A 269 -1.66 8.75 21.90
N PHE A 270 -1.73 7.69 21.08
CA PHE A 270 -1.00 6.44 21.30
C PHE A 270 -0.01 6.10 20.20
N GLY A 271 -0.08 6.71 19.00
CA GLY A 271 0.91 6.52 17.93
C GLY A 271 0.32 5.93 16.66
N THR A 272 1.17 5.41 15.79
CA THR A 272 0.83 4.78 14.51
C THR A 272 1.46 3.40 14.44
N ASP A 273 0.64 2.38 14.27
CA ASP A 273 1.07 1.01 13.99
C ASP A 273 1.12 0.80 12.49
N VAL A 274 2.31 0.52 11.97
CA VAL A 274 2.50 0.16 10.56
C VAL A 274 2.80 -1.33 10.50
N ASN A 275 2.11 -2.05 9.64
CA ASN A 275 2.36 -3.46 9.38
C ASN A 275 2.49 -3.71 7.88
N ALA A 276 3.36 -4.63 7.53
CA ALA A 276 3.49 -5.15 6.17
C ALA A 276 3.81 -6.63 6.27
N GLY A 277 3.36 -7.40 5.30
CA GLY A 277 3.67 -8.82 5.26
C GLY A 277 3.43 -9.40 3.89
N ALA A 278 4.05 -10.55 3.65
CA ALA A 278 3.87 -11.34 2.46
C ALA A 278 3.82 -12.81 2.81
N LYS A 279 3.10 -13.57 2.00
CA LYS A 279 2.96 -15.01 2.08
C LYS A 279 3.12 -15.57 0.68
N TYR A 280 3.98 -16.55 0.54
CA TYR A 280 4.22 -17.28 -0.70
C TYR A 280 3.97 -18.77 -0.46
N ASN A 281 3.01 -19.33 -1.18
CA ASN A 281 2.77 -20.77 -1.14
C ASN A 281 3.59 -21.44 -2.24
N PHE A 282 4.59 -22.22 -1.84
CA PHE A 282 5.42 -22.97 -2.78
C PHE A 282 4.90 -24.38 -3.02
N LEU A 283 4.02 -24.89 -2.15
CA LEU A 283 3.44 -26.23 -2.27
C LEU A 283 1.94 -26.19 -2.01
N GLN A 284 1.16 -26.58 -3.01
CA GLN A 284 -0.30 -26.68 -2.89
C GLN A 284 -0.79 -27.94 -3.62
N LYS A 285 -0.85 -29.05 -2.89
CA LYS A 285 -1.37 -30.34 -3.35
C LYS A 285 -2.57 -30.76 -2.48
N LYS A 286 -3.40 -31.69 -2.96
CA LYS A 286 -4.64 -32.13 -2.29
C LYS A 286 -4.46 -32.51 -0.81
N ASN A 287 -3.29 -33.07 -0.45
CA ASN A 287 -3.00 -33.54 0.91
C ASN A 287 -1.85 -32.79 1.59
N TRP A 288 -1.21 -31.84 0.89
CA TRP A 288 -0.02 -31.14 1.37
C TRP A 288 -0.08 -29.66 1.01
N SER A 289 0.08 -28.79 1.98
CA SER A 289 0.32 -27.37 1.77
C SER A 289 1.62 -26.93 2.45
N GLY A 290 2.37 -26.09 1.75
CA GLY A 290 3.62 -25.51 2.23
C GLY A 290 3.66 -24.04 1.86
N ASP A 291 3.90 -23.20 2.87
CA ASP A 291 4.01 -21.76 2.69
C ASP A 291 5.12 -21.14 3.51
N VAL A 292 5.72 -20.10 2.95
CA VAL A 292 6.64 -19.22 3.65
C VAL A 292 5.97 -17.86 3.77
N SER A 293 5.95 -17.30 4.98
CA SER A 293 5.41 -15.98 5.22
C SER A 293 6.39 -15.13 6.00
N GLY A 294 6.42 -13.85 5.70
CA GLY A 294 7.21 -12.85 6.40
C GLY A 294 6.31 -11.70 6.78
N GLN A 295 6.48 -11.17 7.98
CA GLN A 295 5.78 -9.97 8.40
C GLN A 295 6.72 -9.05 9.17
N TYR A 296 6.47 -7.77 9.03
CA TYR A 296 7.13 -6.69 9.74
C TYR A 296 6.07 -5.73 10.24
N GLY A 297 6.09 -5.44 11.54
CA GLY A 297 5.24 -4.46 12.17
C GLY A 297 6.07 -3.54 13.04
N ARG A 298 5.72 -2.26 13.08
CA ARG A 298 6.35 -1.32 14.01
C ARG A 298 5.38 -0.24 14.44
N HIS A 299 5.43 0.04 15.73
CA HIS A 299 4.72 1.14 16.36
C HIS A 299 5.57 2.41 16.35
N PHE A 300 4.98 3.54 15.97
CA PHE A 300 5.63 4.86 15.89
C PHE A 300 4.87 5.92 16.70
N GLY A 301 5.53 6.51 17.69
CA GLY A 301 4.98 7.63 18.49
C GLY A 301 4.29 7.18 19.78
N GLY A 302 3.51 8.07 20.39
CA GLY A 302 2.79 7.79 21.65
C GLY A 302 3.62 7.95 22.93
N PRO A 303 3.00 7.74 24.12
CA PRO A 303 3.63 7.97 25.42
C PRO A 303 4.78 7.00 25.73
N GLY A 304 4.86 5.89 25.01
CA GLY A 304 5.98 4.93 25.07
C GLY A 304 7.06 5.15 23.99
N GLY A 305 6.88 6.15 23.12
CA GLY A 305 7.76 6.39 21.98
C GLY A 305 7.69 5.29 20.91
N THR A 306 8.60 5.34 19.95
CA THR A 306 8.68 4.35 18.87
C THR A 306 9.00 2.97 19.44
N GLY A 307 8.08 2.03 19.25
CA GLY A 307 8.24 0.65 19.67
C GLY A 307 9.36 -0.08 18.94
N LYS A 308 9.78 -1.21 19.52
CA LYS A 308 10.68 -2.16 18.84
C LYS A 308 9.96 -2.74 17.62
N PRO A 309 10.67 -2.94 16.49
CA PRO A 309 10.09 -3.65 15.36
C PRO A 309 9.78 -5.09 15.77
N ASN A 310 8.62 -5.58 15.33
CA ASN A 310 8.26 -6.98 15.36
C ASN A 310 8.40 -7.54 13.95
N ALA A 311 9.38 -8.41 13.73
CA ALA A 311 9.61 -9.05 12.46
C ALA A 311 9.68 -10.57 12.65
N GLY A 312 9.07 -11.31 11.73
CA GLY A 312 9.07 -12.77 11.78
C GLY A 312 8.99 -13.36 10.38
N VAL A 313 9.71 -14.46 10.19
CA VAL A 313 9.60 -15.32 9.02
C VAL A 313 9.13 -16.68 9.51
N PHE A 314 8.09 -17.22 8.89
CA PHE A 314 7.44 -18.46 9.28
C PHE A 314 7.42 -19.39 8.07
N LEU A 315 7.78 -20.65 8.31
CA LEU A 315 7.61 -21.74 7.36
C LEU A 315 6.50 -22.63 7.91
N ASN A 316 5.40 -22.75 7.18
CA ASN A 316 4.29 -23.63 7.53
C ASN A 316 4.24 -24.78 6.54
N VAL A 317 4.21 -26.01 7.05
CA VAL A 317 3.98 -27.21 6.25
C VAL A 317 2.87 -28.01 6.92
N ASN A 318 1.76 -28.21 6.23
CA ASN A 318 0.62 -28.99 6.69
C ASN A 318 0.42 -30.20 5.78
N GLY A 319 0.39 -31.39 6.37
CA GLY A 319 0.09 -32.64 5.68
C GLY A 319 -1.08 -33.35 6.36
N ARG A 320 -1.98 -33.93 5.57
CA ARG A 320 -2.96 -34.92 6.05
C ARG A 320 -2.58 -36.27 5.46
N PHE A 321 -2.37 -37.24 6.36
CA PHE A 321 -2.11 -38.64 6.03
C PHE A 321 -3.43 -39.40 5.93
#